data_AF-A0A0T1X4P7-F1
#
_entry.id   AF-A0A0T1X4P7-F1
#
_cell.length_a   1.000
_cell.length_b   1.000
_cell.length_c   1.000
_cell.angle_alpha   90.00
_cell.angle_beta   90.00
_cell.angle_gamma   90.00
#
_symmetry.space_group_name_H-M   'P 1'
#
loop_
_entity.id
_entity.type
_entity.pdbx_description
1 polymer ?
#
loop_
_entity_poly.entity_id
_entity_poly.type
_entity_poly.pdbx_seq_one_letter_code
_entity_poly.pdbx_strand_id
1 'polypeptide(L)' 'MTIDFVVEVDRAQLGEVVQRVRDGRLRINIGTVASLDDAVATFNSTERRAGKTVIRVRS' A
#
# COMPACT_ATOMS: atom_id res chain seq x y z
N MET A 1 -16.59 -27.47 -9.64
CA MET A 1 -16.47 -26.23 -10.44
C MET A 1 -15.93 -25.17 -9.53
N THR A 2 -14.70 -24.69 -9.78
CA THR A 2 -14.04 -23.66 -8.96
C THR A 2 -14.40 -22.30 -9.57
N ILE A 3 -14.95 -21.40 -8.76
CA ILE A 3 -15.24 -20.03 -9.17
C ILE A 3 -14.15 -19.16 -8.57
N ASP A 4 -13.32 -18.59 -9.42
CA ASP A 4 -12.35 -17.57 -9.02
C ASP A 4 -12.95 -16.19 -9.28
N PHE A 5 -13.00 -15.36 -8.23
CA PHE A 5 -13.42 -13.97 -8.35
C PHE A 5 -12.19 -13.08 -8.42
N VAL A 6 -12.14 -12.22 -9.44
CA VAL A 6 -11.22 -11.08 -9.46
C VAL A 6 -11.99 -9.89 -8.90
N VAL A 7 -11.55 -9.37 -7.75
CA VAL A 7 -12.12 -8.16 -7.17
C VAL A 7 -11.33 -6.97 -7.67
N GLU A 8 -11.95 -6.15 -8.51
CA GLU A 8 -11.42 -4.85 -8.89
C GLU A 8 -11.91 -3.75 -7.94
N VAL A 9 -11.04 -2.79 -7.67
CA VAL A 9 -11.39 -1.63 -6.85
C VAL A 9 -12.27 -0.68 -7.66
N ASP A 10 -13.38 -0.25 -7.08
CA ASP A 10 -14.21 0.81 -7.66
C ASP A 10 -13.38 2.11 -7.78
N ARG A 11 -13.23 2.59 -9.02
CA ARG A 11 -12.43 3.78 -9.35
C ARG A 11 -13.02 5.05 -8.73
N ALA A 12 -14.34 5.14 -8.58
CA ALA A 12 -14.99 6.27 -7.93
C ALA A 12 -14.64 6.33 -6.43
N GLN A 13 -14.66 5.17 -5.76
CA GLN A 13 -14.28 5.06 -4.35
C GLN A 13 -12.80 5.39 -4.11
N LEU A 14 -11.91 4.96 -5.02
CA LEU A 14 -10.51 5.38 -4.96
C LEU A 14 -10.36 6.91 -5.12
N GLY A 15 -11.16 7.53 -5.98
CA GLY A 15 -11.23 8.99 -6.10
C GLY A 15 -11.57 9.66 -4.77
N GLU A 16 -12.53 9.12 -4.03
CA GLU A 16 -12.89 9.62 -2.70
C GLU A 16 -11.75 9.49 -1.70
N VAL A 17 -11.06 8.35 -1.68
CA VAL A 17 -9.87 8.14 -0.83
C VAL A 17 -8.80 9.18 -1.13
N VAL A 18 -8.55 9.50 -2.41
CA VAL A 18 -7.59 10.54 -2.81
C VAL A 18 -8.00 11.91 -2.29
N GLN A 19 -9.27 12.30 -2.38
CA GLN A 19 -9.74 13.59 -1.85
C GLN A 19 -9.52 13.67 -0.34
N ARG A 20 -9.89 12.62 0.40
CA ARG A 20 -9.71 12.58 1.86
C ARG A 20 -8.24 12.66 2.29
N VAL A 21 -7.31 12.09 1.51
CA VAL A 21 -5.86 12.24 1.76
C VAL A 21 -5.41 13.69 1.51
N ARG A 22 -5.86 14.32 0.42
CA ARG A 22 -5.53 15.72 0.09
C ARG A 22 -6.06 16.70 1.14
N ASP A 23 -7.27 16.46 1.63
CA ASP A 23 -7.91 17.27 2.67
C ASP A 23 -7.34 17.01 4.08
N GLY A 24 -6.35 16.10 4.22
CA GLY A 24 -5.75 15.75 5.51
C GLY A 24 -6.64 14.92 6.44
N ARG A 25 -7.80 14.47 5.95
CA ARG A 25 -8.80 13.69 6.70
C ARG A 25 -8.47 12.20 6.77
N LEU A 26 -7.53 11.74 5.94
CA LEU A 26 -6.99 10.40 5.98
C LEU A 26 -5.46 10.44 6.05
N ARG A 27 -4.90 9.90 7.14
CA ARG A 27 -3.45 9.72 7.30
C ARG A 27 -3.08 8.28 6.97
N ILE A 28 -2.24 8.09 5.96
CA ILE A 28 -1.70 6.77 5.65
C ILE A 28 -0.74 6.37 6.77
N ASN A 29 -1.00 5.24 7.42
CA ASN A 29 -0.07 4.65 8.37
C ASN A 29 1.08 4.01 7.58
N ILE A 30 2.20 4.72 7.44
CA ILE A 30 3.41 4.22 6.79
C ILE A 30 4.30 3.60 7.86
N GLY A 31 4.52 2.29 7.76
CA GLY A 31 5.35 1.54 8.70
C GLY A 31 6.82 1.50 8.30
N THR A 32 7.10 1.41 7.01
CA THR A 32 8.48 1.38 6.51
C THR A 32 8.56 1.88 5.08
N VAL A 33 9.69 2.50 4.75
CA VAL A 33 10.04 2.92 3.39
C VAL A 33 11.37 2.27 3.06
N ALA A 34 11.43 1.52 1.96
CA ALA A 34 12.64 0.82 1.52
C ALA A 34 12.95 1.15 0.07
N SER A 35 14.22 0.95 -0.32
CA SER A 35 14.64 1.01 -1.72
C SER A 35 14.08 -0.19 -2.49
N LEU A 36 14.13 -0.12 -3.82
CA LEU A 36 13.79 -1.27 -4.66
C LEU A 36 14.74 -2.45 -4.42
N ASP A 37 16.03 -2.17 -4.22
CA ASP A 37 17.06 -3.19 -3.97
C ASP A 37 16.77 -3.97 -2.67
N ASP A 38 16.23 -3.28 -1.65
CA ASP A 38 15.90 -3.86 -0.35
C ASP A 38 14.48 -4.48 -0.30
N ALA A 39 13.72 -4.47 -1.39
CA ALA A 39 12.31 -4.85 -1.38
C ALA A 39 12.10 -6.30 -0.92
N VAL A 40 12.89 -7.25 -1.45
CA VAL A 40 12.78 -8.67 -1.12
C VAL A 40 13.07 -8.91 0.37
N ALA A 41 14.12 -8.28 0.90
CA ALA A 41 14.45 -8.39 2.32
C ALA A 41 13.35 -7.76 3.20
N THR A 42 12.80 -6.63 2.76
CA THR A 42 11.75 -5.91 3.49
C THR A 42 10.46 -6.74 3.60
N PHE A 43 10.05 -7.45 2.54
CA PHE A 43 8.84 -8.30 2.57
C PHE A 43 9.03 -9.64 3.30
N ASN A 44 10.26 -10.17 3.35
CA ASN A 44 10.56 -11.42 4.05
C ASN A 44 11.00 -11.22 5.51
N SER A 45 11.05 -9.98 6.00
CA SER A 45 11.39 -9.69 7.39
C SER A 45 10.43 -10.40 8.35
N THR A 46 10.97 -11.05 9.36
CA THR A 46 10.21 -11.69 10.44
C THR A 46 9.64 -10.67 11.43
N GLU A 47 10.09 -9.42 11.34
CA GLU A 47 9.58 -8.31 12.12
C GLU A 47 8.19 -7.89 11.60
N ARG A 48 7.16 -8.06 12.44
CA ARG A 48 5.83 -7.54 12.13
C ARG A 48 5.79 -6.02 12.31
N ARG A 49 5.79 -5.29 11.20
CA ARG A 49 5.63 -3.82 11.19
C ARG A 49 4.15 -3.44 11.08
N ALA A 50 3.71 -2.51 11.92
CA ALA A 50 2.39 -1.90 11.77
C ALA A 50 2.41 -0.90 10.59
N GLY A 51 1.31 -0.82 9.85
CA GLY A 51 1.18 0.09 8.71
C GLY A 51 1.60 -0.53 7.38
N LYS A 52 1.72 0.33 6.37
CA LYS A 52 2.06 -0.04 4.99
C LYS A 52 3.56 0.07 4.76
N THR A 53 4.10 -0.90 4.01
CA THR A 53 5.43 -0.85 3.41
C THR A 53 5.36 -0.09 2.09
N VAL A 54 6.25 0.89 1.89
CA VAL A 54 6.37 1.65 0.65
C VAL A 54 7.74 1.38 0.04
N ILE A 55 7.77 0.86 -1.19
CA ILE A 55 9.00 0.66 -1.95
C ILE A 55 9.22 1.87 -2.86
N ARG A 56 10.33 2.57 -2.67
CA ARG A 56 10.74 3.69 -3.52
C ARG A 56 11.47 3.15 -4.75
N VAL A 57 10.89 3.38 -5.92
CA VAL A 57 11.39 2.86 -7.21
C VAL A 57 12.27 3.85 -7.95
N ARG A 58 12.10 5.15 -7.69
CA ARG A 58 12.83 6.23 -8.38
C ARG A 58 13.27 7.29 -7.40
N SER A 59 14.53 7.71 -7.56
CA SER A 59 15.17 8.86 -6.93
C SER A 59 15.06 10.06 -7.85
#